data_AF-A0A9P4JFB4-F1
#
_entry.id   AF-A0A9P4JFB4-F1
#
_cell.length_a   1.000
_cell.length_b   1.000
_cell.length_c   1.000
_cell.angle_alpha   90.00
_cell.angle_beta   90.00
_cell.angle_gamma   90.00
#
_symmetry.space_group_name_H-M   'P 1'
#
loop_
_entity.id
_entity.type
_entity.pdbx_description
1 polymer ?
#
loop_
_entity_poly.entity_id
_entity_poly.type
_entity_poly.pdbx_seq_one_letter_code
_entity_poly.pdbx_strand_id
1 'polypeptide(L)'
;MPSNNPLPDLKTGNVSITIPSRSLAEFVVEAFTNIPSRRISALEGILNKLTIDEWRFLKSQVDSKTLCRDIVGSLPLELVTQIFSYLDVATPFRLQRVSKHWNRVLTSPDFLNPRVNSWCTPNDTPLNGEAALQADPYALCTFRAQHQHRFATASPFGYLRIPREIDIKNCWLCGDHILCTPANQPRHIDLQNLRTGKRWRIRTEGRAQIVKAVLSDQLAVYVTYHYVCYAFNFITNETRSFRLPKAMFDRLVCRDSLVACSGVVQGKFHISMWDFDTQETKTFVLNSVEGHWARTLQ
;
A
#
# COMPACT_ATOMS: atom_id res chain seq x y z
N MET A 1 7.44 65.35 92.53
CA MET A 1 6.93 65.83 91.22
C MET A 1 8.01 65.58 90.17
N PRO A 2 7.72 65.05 88.97
CA PRO A 2 6.51 64.35 88.50
C PRO A 2 6.77 62.96 87.87
N SER A 3 5.65 62.23 87.73
CA SER A 3 5.24 61.17 86.77
C SER A 3 6.14 59.96 86.49
N ASN A 4 5.72 58.74 86.87
CA ASN A 4 4.70 57.88 86.25
C ASN A 4 5.05 57.40 84.82
N ASN A 5 5.41 56.12 84.69
CA ASN A 5 4.60 55.14 83.98
C ASN A 5 5.01 53.71 84.36
N PRO A 6 4.07 52.83 84.79
CA PRO A 6 4.36 51.43 85.08
C PRO A 6 4.42 50.59 83.78
N LEU A 7 5.34 49.62 83.75
CA LEU A 7 5.39 48.56 82.75
C LEU A 7 4.06 47.78 82.73
N PRO A 8 3.51 47.45 81.56
CA PRO A 8 2.44 46.47 81.47
C PRO A 8 2.99 45.04 81.62
N ASP A 9 2.42 44.31 82.57
CA ASP A 9 2.56 42.86 82.73
C ASP A 9 2.25 42.14 81.41
N LEU A 10 3.29 41.53 80.82
CA LEU A 10 3.16 40.51 79.79
C LEU A 10 2.56 39.26 80.44
N LYS A 11 1.23 39.22 80.50
CA LYS A 11 0.50 37.98 80.75
C LYS A 11 0.91 36.98 79.67
N THR A 12 1.61 35.94 80.10
CA THR A 12 1.88 34.71 79.35
C THR A 12 0.56 34.02 79.04
N GLY A 13 -0.09 34.47 77.97
CA GLY A 13 -1.14 33.73 77.32
C GLY A 13 -0.54 32.52 76.64
N ASN A 14 -0.56 31.36 77.31
CA ASN A 14 -0.41 30.07 76.67
C ASN A 14 -1.57 29.90 75.68
N VAL A 15 -1.37 30.37 74.45
CA VAL A 15 -2.19 29.95 73.32
C VAL A 15 -1.75 28.52 73.00
N SER A 16 -2.43 27.55 73.61
CA SER A 16 -2.39 26.18 73.14
C SER A 16 -2.99 26.15 71.74
N ILE A 17 -2.14 26.35 70.72
CA ILE A 17 -2.47 26.02 69.34
C ILE A 17 -2.64 24.50 69.33
N THR A 18 -3.89 24.06 69.36
CA THR A 18 -4.25 22.67 69.14
C THR A 18 -3.95 22.37 67.69
N ILE A 19 -2.73 21.90 67.41
CA ILE A 19 -2.35 21.38 66.11
C ILE A 19 -3.22 20.13 65.91
N PRO A 20 -4.13 20.09 64.92
CA PRO A 20 -4.85 18.86 64.64
C PRO A 20 -3.81 17.82 64.28
N SER A 21 -3.89 16.66 64.91
CA SER A 21 -2.99 15.52 64.76
C SER A 21 -3.13 14.89 63.37
N ARG A 22 -2.83 15.66 62.31
CA ARG A 22 -2.53 15.12 60.99
C ARG A 22 -1.12 14.58 61.05
N SER A 23 -0.92 13.38 60.53
CA SER A 23 0.42 12.81 60.46
C SER A 23 1.27 13.68 59.53
N LEU A 24 2.56 13.86 59.87
CA LEU A 24 3.50 14.61 59.02
C LEU A 24 3.55 14.04 57.59
N ALA A 25 3.31 12.73 57.44
CA ALA A 25 3.20 12.05 56.16
C ALA A 25 2.03 12.57 55.31
N GLU A 26 0.85 12.77 55.89
CA GLU A 26 -0.32 13.32 55.18
C GLU A 26 -0.06 14.75 54.72
N PHE A 27 0.61 15.57 55.55
CA PHE A 27 1.00 16.93 55.17
C PHE A 27 1.98 16.94 53.99
N VAL A 28 2.97 16.04 53.99
CA VAL A 28 3.94 15.92 52.88
C VAL A 28 3.24 15.50 51.57
N VAL A 29 2.28 14.57 51.64
CA VAL A 29 1.50 14.14 50.46
C VAL A 29 0.64 15.28 49.92
N GLU A 30 -0.05 16.01 50.80
CA GLU A 30 -0.87 17.18 50.45
C GLU A 30 -0.02 18.31 49.84
N ALA A 31 1.13 18.62 50.45
CA ALA A 31 2.08 19.59 49.90
C ALA A 31 2.61 19.16 48.52
N PHE A 32 2.90 17.87 48.34
CA PHE A 32 3.41 17.33 47.07
C PHE A 32 2.35 17.36 45.95
N THR A 33 1.07 17.15 46.25
CA THR A 33 -0.02 17.24 45.26
C THR A 33 -0.25 18.66 44.74
N ASN A 34 0.00 19.68 45.58
CA ASN A 34 -0.27 21.09 45.28
C ASN A 34 0.87 21.84 44.56
N ILE A 35 1.98 21.19 44.22
CA ILE A 35 3.07 21.81 43.43
C ILE A 35 2.93 21.33 41.98
N PRO A 36 2.50 22.15 41.00
CA PRO A 36 2.38 21.68 39.61
C PRO A 36 3.68 21.84 38.79
N SER A 37 4.46 22.90 39.01
CA SER A 37 5.59 23.29 38.13
C SER A 37 6.97 22.77 38.53
N ARG A 38 7.11 22.11 39.70
CA ARG A 38 8.38 21.55 40.20
C ARG A 38 8.28 20.11 40.74
N ARG A 39 7.24 19.37 40.33
CA ARG A 39 7.01 17.98 40.81
C ARG A 39 8.19 17.07 40.57
N ILE A 40 8.79 17.17 39.39
CA ILE A 40 9.90 16.29 38.97
C ILE A 40 11.11 16.55 39.86
N SER A 41 11.52 17.81 40.04
CA SER A 41 12.66 18.15 40.91
C SER A 41 12.42 17.82 42.39
N ALA A 42 11.19 17.95 42.88
CA ALA A 42 10.83 17.52 44.23
C ALA A 42 10.88 15.99 44.36
N LEU A 43 10.40 15.24 43.35
CA LEU A 43 10.53 13.78 43.28
C LEU A 43 12.00 13.36 43.29
N GLU A 44 12.84 13.97 42.45
CA GLU A 44 14.28 13.71 42.41
C GLU A 44 14.93 13.95 43.78
N GLY A 45 14.58 15.05 44.45
CA GLY A 45 15.05 15.36 45.81
C GLY A 45 14.64 14.30 46.84
N ILE A 46 13.40 13.80 46.77
CA ILE A 46 12.90 12.72 47.64
C ILE A 46 13.65 11.42 47.35
N LEU A 47 13.75 11.04 46.07
CA LEU A 47 14.42 9.81 45.63
C LEU A 47 15.90 9.76 46.06
N ASN A 48 16.60 10.90 46.03
CA ASN A 48 17.99 11.02 46.46
C ASN A 48 18.20 10.87 47.98
N LYS A 49 17.12 10.94 48.77
CA LYS A 49 17.16 10.80 50.23
C LYS A 49 16.65 9.46 50.72
N LEU A 50 16.11 8.61 49.85
CA LEU A 50 15.65 7.28 50.21
C LEU A 50 16.82 6.36 50.57
N THR A 51 16.62 5.57 51.61
CA THR A 51 17.49 4.47 52.00
C THR A 51 17.34 3.27 51.06
N ILE A 52 18.26 2.32 51.14
CA ILE A 52 18.26 1.12 50.27
C ILE A 52 16.97 0.29 50.46
N ASP A 53 16.47 0.16 51.70
CA ASP A 53 15.26 -0.62 51.97
C ASP A 53 13.99 0.10 51.51
N GLU A 54 13.93 1.42 51.61
CA GLU A 54 12.86 2.22 51.04
C GLU A 54 12.85 2.18 49.50
N TRP A 55 14.02 2.12 48.87
CA TRP A 55 14.14 1.88 47.42
C TRP A 55 13.58 0.52 47.01
N ARG A 56 13.84 -0.54 47.79
CA ARG A 56 13.27 -1.87 47.55
C ARG A 56 11.75 -1.86 47.69
N PHE A 57 11.22 -1.15 48.68
CA PHE A 57 9.78 -0.95 48.86
C PHE A 57 9.17 -0.12 47.71
N LEU A 58 9.80 0.98 47.31
CA LEU A 58 9.34 1.79 46.19
C LEU A 58 9.31 0.96 44.90
N LYS A 59 10.35 0.16 44.65
CA LYS A 59 10.41 -0.75 43.51
C LYS A 59 9.25 -1.74 43.52
N SER A 60 8.95 -2.37 44.66
CA SER A 60 7.80 -3.29 44.73
C SER A 60 6.45 -2.59 44.50
N GLN A 61 6.33 -1.32 44.90
CA GLN A 61 5.14 -0.49 44.65
C GLN A 61 5.04 0.04 43.21
N VAL A 62 6.17 0.25 42.54
CA VAL A 62 6.21 0.64 41.13
C VAL A 62 5.95 -0.58 40.25
N ASP A 63 6.55 -1.73 40.57
CA ASP A 63 6.36 -2.99 39.86
C ASP A 63 4.91 -3.51 40.03
N SER A 64 4.23 -3.17 41.14
CA SER A 64 2.81 -3.48 41.33
C SER A 64 1.87 -2.58 40.52
N LYS A 65 2.36 -1.44 40.01
CA LYS A 65 1.61 -0.54 39.14
C LYS A 65 1.92 -0.84 37.68
N THR A 66 0.87 -1.08 36.89
CA THR A 66 1.05 -1.21 35.45
C THR A 66 1.34 0.16 34.85
N LEU A 67 2.58 0.37 34.38
CA LEU A 67 2.95 1.57 33.60
C LEU A 67 2.41 1.53 32.16
N CYS A 68 1.83 0.39 31.75
CA CYS A 68 1.20 0.23 30.46
C CYS A 68 -0.10 1.03 30.40
N ARG A 69 -0.20 1.92 29.40
CA ARG A 69 -1.43 2.60 29.06
C ARG A 69 -2.04 1.97 27.82
N ASP A 70 -3.30 1.56 27.90
CA ASP A 70 -4.03 1.08 26.73
C ASP A 70 -4.32 2.26 25.80
N ILE A 71 -3.53 2.39 24.73
CA ILE A 71 -3.69 3.48 23.76
C ILE A 71 -5.01 3.38 22.99
N VAL A 72 -5.51 2.17 22.72
CA VAL A 72 -6.76 1.97 21.96
C VAL A 72 -7.96 2.22 22.87
N GLY A 73 -7.86 1.81 24.14
CA GLY A 73 -8.91 2.03 25.13
C GLY A 73 -8.97 3.43 25.74
N SER A 74 -7.89 4.22 25.66
CA SER A 74 -7.81 5.54 26.32
C SER A 74 -7.78 6.75 25.40
N LEU A 75 -7.62 6.57 24.09
CA LEU A 75 -7.57 7.68 23.12
C LEU A 75 -8.85 7.73 22.27
N PRO A 76 -9.25 8.93 21.77
CA PRO A 76 -10.26 9.06 20.73
C PRO A 76 -9.92 8.25 19.48
N LEU A 77 -10.94 7.78 18.78
CA LEU A 77 -10.79 6.90 17.61
C LEU A 77 -9.91 7.52 16.52
N GLU A 78 -9.96 8.83 16.35
CA GLU A 78 -9.19 9.59 15.36
C GLU A 78 -7.69 9.46 15.63
N LEU A 79 -7.28 9.59 16.90
CA LEU A 79 -5.87 9.43 17.30
C LEU A 79 -5.43 7.98 17.16
N VAL A 80 -6.30 7.02 17.48
CA VAL A 80 -6.01 5.60 17.25
C VAL A 80 -5.81 5.34 15.76
N THR A 81 -6.70 5.83 14.90
CA THR A 81 -6.58 5.72 13.43
C THR A 81 -5.29 6.34 12.92
N GLN A 82 -4.91 7.53 13.41
CA GLN A 82 -3.66 8.19 13.06
C GLN A 82 -2.42 7.43 13.54
N ILE A 83 -2.41 6.87 14.76
CA ILE A 83 -1.29 6.05 15.22
C ILE A 83 -1.14 4.81 14.33
N PHE A 84 -2.26 4.16 14.02
CA PHE A 84 -2.25 2.96 13.20
C PHE A 84 -1.95 3.25 11.72
N SER A 85 -2.08 4.48 11.22
CA SER A 85 -1.68 4.81 9.84
C SER A 85 -0.19 4.63 9.58
N TYR A 86 0.65 4.63 10.63
CA TYR A 86 2.08 4.36 10.54
C TYR A 86 2.45 2.86 10.59
N LEU A 87 1.47 1.97 10.81
CA LEU A 87 1.69 0.53 10.91
C LEU A 87 1.38 -0.18 9.58
N ASP A 88 1.77 -1.44 9.44
CA ASP A 88 1.32 -2.28 8.32
C ASP A 88 -0.21 -2.47 8.32
N VAL A 89 -0.78 -2.73 7.13
CA VAL A 89 -2.23 -2.93 6.94
C VAL A 89 -2.74 -4.18 7.66
N ALA A 90 -1.91 -5.20 7.83
CA ALA A 90 -2.30 -6.42 8.56
C ALA A 90 -2.20 -6.27 10.08
N THR A 91 -1.56 -5.21 10.59
CA THR A 91 -1.34 -5.02 12.03
C THR A 91 -2.65 -4.89 12.84
N PRO A 92 -3.67 -4.08 12.44
CA PRO A 92 -4.95 -4.05 13.14
C PRO A 92 -5.60 -5.40 13.29
N PHE A 93 -5.62 -6.19 12.20
CA PHE A 93 -6.23 -7.52 12.20
C PHE A 93 -5.53 -8.47 13.17
N ARG A 94 -4.21 -8.39 13.30
CA ARG A 94 -3.46 -9.17 14.31
C ARG A 94 -3.78 -8.69 15.73
N LEU A 95 -3.85 -7.36 15.93
CA LEU A 95 -4.03 -6.74 17.25
C LEU A 95 -5.49 -6.79 17.76
N GLN A 96 -6.46 -7.13 16.92
CA GLN A 96 -7.83 -7.47 17.34
C GLN A 96 -7.88 -8.63 18.36
N ARG A 97 -6.81 -9.43 18.48
CA ARG A 97 -6.71 -10.54 19.45
C ARG A 97 -6.26 -10.10 20.86
N VAL A 98 -5.86 -8.85 21.03
CA VAL A 98 -5.30 -8.35 22.31
C VAL A 98 -6.35 -8.30 23.41
N SER A 99 -7.55 -7.77 23.12
CA SER A 99 -8.66 -7.72 24.07
C SER A 99 -10.01 -7.57 23.34
N LYS A 100 -11.13 -7.81 24.05
CA LYS A 100 -12.47 -7.59 23.49
C LYS A 100 -12.70 -6.13 23.07
N HIS A 101 -12.11 -5.19 23.81
CA HIS A 101 -12.21 -3.77 23.49
C HIS A 101 -11.45 -3.43 22.21
N TRP A 102 -10.20 -3.90 22.10
CA TRP A 102 -9.38 -3.75 20.90
C TRP A 102 -10.06 -4.37 19.68
N ASN A 103 -10.63 -5.57 19.84
CA ASN A 103 -11.41 -6.22 18.79
C ASN A 103 -12.53 -5.30 18.29
N ARG A 104 -13.38 -4.80 19.21
CA ARG A 104 -14.50 -3.92 18.85
C ARG A 104 -14.06 -2.65 18.12
N VAL A 105 -13.00 -2.00 18.58
CA VAL A 105 -12.49 -0.75 17.97
C VAL A 105 -11.86 -1.02 16.61
N LEU A 106 -10.98 -2.01 16.50
CA LEU A 106 -10.22 -2.32 15.29
C LEU A 106 -11.00 -3.11 14.23
N THR A 107 -12.19 -3.60 14.56
CA THR A 107 -13.15 -4.19 13.62
C THR A 107 -14.13 -3.14 13.07
N SER A 108 -14.19 -1.94 13.66
CA SER A 108 -15.09 -0.88 13.21
C SER A 108 -14.79 -0.47 11.76
N PRO A 109 -15.82 -0.36 10.88
CA PRO A 109 -15.65 0.16 9.53
C PRO A 109 -15.04 1.56 9.49
N ASP A 110 -15.37 2.42 10.46
CA ASP A 110 -14.82 3.78 10.55
C ASP A 110 -13.30 3.79 10.73
N PHE A 111 -12.77 2.75 11.37
CA PHE A 111 -11.33 2.57 11.55
C PHE A 111 -10.68 1.89 10.34
N LEU A 112 -11.31 0.84 9.78
CA LEU A 112 -10.73 0.02 8.72
C LEU A 112 -10.82 0.68 7.33
N ASN A 113 -11.95 1.32 7.00
CA ASN A 113 -12.19 1.88 5.67
C ASN A 113 -11.14 2.90 5.25
N PRO A 114 -10.77 3.92 6.05
CA PRO A 114 -9.76 4.89 5.64
C PRO A 114 -8.41 4.24 5.33
N ARG A 115 -8.04 3.19 6.09
CA ARG A 115 -6.77 2.48 5.88
C ARG A 115 -6.78 1.66 4.61
N VAL A 116 -7.80 0.85 4.41
CA VAL A 116 -7.92 -0.02 3.24
C VAL A 116 -8.10 0.80 1.96
N ASN A 117 -8.88 1.89 2.02
CA ASN A 117 -9.15 2.74 0.86
C ASN A 117 -7.97 3.66 0.49
N SER A 118 -6.96 3.81 1.36
CA SER A 118 -5.75 4.55 0.99
C SER A 118 -4.95 3.90 -0.14
N TRP A 119 -5.17 2.60 -0.39
CA TRP A 119 -4.54 1.84 -1.48
C TRP A 119 -5.51 1.45 -2.60
N CYS A 120 -6.81 1.38 -2.31
CA CYS A 120 -7.86 1.08 -3.29
C CYS A 120 -8.86 2.22 -3.29
N THR A 121 -8.75 3.10 -4.29
CA THR A 121 -9.72 4.15 -4.51
C THR A 121 -11.02 3.59 -5.10
N PRO A 122 -12.16 4.27 -4.93
CA PRO A 122 -13.42 3.85 -5.56
C PRO A 122 -13.38 3.80 -7.10
N ASN A 123 -12.37 4.44 -7.72
CA ASN A 123 -12.17 4.46 -9.17
C ASN A 123 -11.37 3.26 -9.67
N ASP A 124 -10.71 2.53 -8.77
CA ASP A 124 -9.93 1.36 -9.15
C ASP A 124 -10.87 0.20 -9.51
N THR A 125 -10.43 -0.63 -10.47
CA THR A 125 -11.16 -1.85 -10.83
C THR A 125 -11.28 -2.73 -9.58
N PRO A 126 -12.51 -3.17 -9.20
CA PRO A 126 -12.70 -3.97 -8.02
C PRO A 126 -11.90 -5.27 -8.10
N LEU A 127 -11.39 -5.72 -6.96
CA LEU A 127 -10.65 -6.98 -6.92
C LEU A 127 -11.59 -8.15 -7.29
N ASN A 128 -11.04 -9.19 -7.90
CA ASN A 128 -11.84 -10.36 -8.22
C ASN A 128 -12.38 -11.02 -6.94
N GLY A 129 -13.68 -11.27 -6.88
CA GLY A 129 -14.38 -11.79 -5.70
C GLY A 129 -14.90 -10.71 -4.75
N GLU A 130 -14.56 -9.43 -4.98
CA GLU A 130 -15.00 -8.33 -4.13
C GLU A 130 -16.52 -8.15 -4.13
N ALA A 131 -17.16 -8.33 -5.29
CA ALA A 131 -18.61 -8.22 -5.44
C ALA A 131 -19.38 -9.20 -4.53
N ALA A 132 -18.82 -10.39 -4.27
CA ALA A 132 -19.44 -11.39 -3.40
C ALA A 132 -19.40 -10.99 -1.91
N LEU A 133 -18.52 -10.06 -1.54
CA LEU A 133 -18.28 -9.62 -0.16
C LEU A 133 -18.97 -8.30 0.17
N GLN A 134 -19.70 -7.69 -0.76
CA GLN A 134 -20.35 -6.38 -0.56
C GLN A 134 -21.37 -6.39 0.58
N ALA A 135 -21.96 -7.55 0.90
CA ALA A 135 -22.89 -7.70 2.00
C ALA A 135 -22.22 -7.68 3.40
N ASP A 136 -20.91 -7.88 3.47
CA ASP A 136 -20.13 -7.89 4.72
C ASP A 136 -18.95 -6.91 4.60
N PRO A 137 -19.11 -5.65 5.08
CA PRO A 137 -18.06 -4.64 5.03
C PRO A 137 -16.76 -5.08 5.69
N TYR A 138 -16.85 -5.89 6.76
CA TYR A 138 -15.66 -6.36 7.46
C TYR A 138 -14.92 -7.43 6.65
N ALA A 139 -15.64 -8.38 6.05
CA ALA A 139 -15.04 -9.37 5.15
C ALA A 139 -14.38 -8.68 3.94
N LEU A 140 -15.03 -7.65 3.38
CA LEU A 140 -14.48 -6.83 2.31
C LEU A 140 -13.17 -6.12 2.73
N CYS A 141 -13.14 -5.44 3.88
CA CYS A 141 -11.92 -4.83 4.41
C CYS A 141 -10.81 -5.86 4.63
N THR A 142 -11.16 -7.02 5.18
CA THR A 142 -10.22 -8.12 5.41
C THR A 142 -9.63 -8.63 4.10
N PHE A 143 -10.46 -8.83 3.08
CA PHE A 143 -10.05 -9.30 1.76
C PHE A 143 -9.07 -8.32 1.09
N ARG A 144 -9.40 -7.03 1.06
CA ARG A 144 -8.51 -5.99 0.52
C ARG A 144 -7.21 -5.87 1.31
N ALA A 145 -7.26 -5.89 2.64
CA ALA A 145 -6.08 -5.85 3.50
C ALA A 145 -5.14 -7.04 3.27
N GLN A 146 -5.69 -8.25 3.06
CA GLN A 146 -4.88 -9.42 2.71
C GLN A 146 -4.18 -9.24 1.36
N HIS A 147 -4.88 -8.72 0.35
CA HIS A 147 -4.29 -8.43 -0.96
C HIS A 147 -3.14 -7.42 -0.84
N GLN A 148 -3.36 -6.32 -0.13
CA GLN A 148 -2.35 -5.30 0.07
C GLN A 148 -1.15 -5.83 0.87
N HIS A 149 -1.39 -6.59 1.95
CA HIS A 149 -0.31 -7.18 2.73
C HIS A 149 0.56 -8.11 1.89
N ARG A 150 -0.05 -9.01 1.11
CA ARG A 150 0.65 -9.92 0.20
C ARG A 150 1.51 -9.18 -0.82
N PHE A 151 0.98 -8.07 -1.37
CA PHE A 151 1.72 -7.22 -2.29
C PHE A 151 2.93 -6.57 -1.60
N ALA A 152 2.72 -5.94 -0.43
CA ALA A 152 3.76 -5.26 0.33
C ALA A 152 4.89 -6.20 0.79
N THR A 153 4.57 -7.45 1.12
CA THR A 153 5.55 -8.44 1.60
C THR A 153 6.10 -9.34 0.50
N ALA A 154 5.76 -9.10 -0.77
CA ALA A 154 6.08 -9.99 -1.89
C ALA A 154 5.75 -11.47 -1.60
N SER A 155 4.62 -11.72 -0.93
CA SER A 155 4.13 -13.06 -0.57
C SER A 155 2.88 -13.39 -1.40
N PRO A 156 3.05 -13.79 -2.67
CA PRO A 156 1.91 -14.04 -3.54
C PRO A 156 1.10 -15.24 -3.06
N PHE A 157 -0.20 -15.24 -3.38
CA PHE A 157 -1.09 -16.38 -3.06
C PHE A 157 -0.69 -17.66 -3.79
N GLY A 158 -0.09 -17.53 -4.97
CA GLY A 158 0.41 -18.65 -5.76
C GLY A 158 1.41 -18.17 -6.80
N TYR A 159 2.13 -19.12 -7.39
CA TYR A 159 3.06 -18.86 -8.47
C TYR A 159 2.68 -19.68 -9.69
N LEU A 160 2.78 -19.06 -10.86
CA LEU A 160 2.71 -19.75 -12.14
C LEU A 160 4.13 -19.83 -12.71
N ARG A 161 4.67 -21.04 -12.82
CA ARG A 161 5.94 -21.25 -13.53
C ARG A 161 5.66 -21.47 -15.01
N ILE A 162 6.21 -20.61 -15.86
CA ILE A 162 6.19 -20.78 -17.31
C ILE A 162 7.48 -21.51 -17.70
N PRO A 163 7.43 -22.80 -18.09
CA PRO A 163 8.62 -23.67 -18.14
C PRO A 163 9.47 -23.50 -19.42
N ARG A 164 9.55 -22.30 -19.99
CA ARG A 164 10.15 -22.09 -21.32
C ARG A 164 11.25 -21.04 -21.29
N GLU A 165 12.26 -21.23 -22.16
CA GLU A 165 13.10 -20.13 -22.63
C GLU A 165 12.20 -19.20 -23.43
N ILE A 166 11.81 -18.08 -22.83
CA ILE A 166 10.92 -17.09 -23.43
C ILE A 166 11.79 -15.99 -24.02
N ASP A 167 11.44 -15.53 -25.22
CA ASP A 167 11.98 -14.27 -25.72
C ASP A 167 11.34 -13.11 -24.97
N ILE A 168 12.07 -12.53 -24.03
CA ILE A 168 11.61 -11.42 -23.18
C ILE A 168 11.18 -10.22 -24.05
N LYS A 169 11.78 -10.02 -25.23
CA LYS A 169 11.44 -8.90 -26.13
C LYS A 169 10.05 -9.02 -26.73
N ASN A 170 9.51 -10.23 -26.75
CA ASN A 170 8.21 -10.58 -27.30
C ASN A 170 7.28 -11.16 -26.22
N CYS A 171 7.54 -10.80 -24.97
CA CYS A 171 6.70 -11.14 -23.83
C CYS A 171 5.90 -9.91 -23.39
N TRP A 172 4.59 -10.05 -23.27
CA TRP A 172 3.69 -8.96 -22.89
C TRP A 172 2.70 -9.40 -21.84
N LEU A 173 2.40 -8.51 -20.90
CA LEU A 173 1.36 -8.65 -19.90
C LEU A 173 0.33 -7.55 -20.13
N CYS A 174 -0.94 -7.93 -20.37
CA CYS A 174 -2.05 -6.99 -20.50
C CYS A 174 -3.24 -7.52 -19.72
N GLY A 175 -3.64 -6.80 -18.66
CA GLY A 175 -4.65 -7.27 -17.71
C GLY A 175 -4.27 -8.64 -17.13
N ASP A 176 -5.16 -9.63 -17.27
CA ASP A 176 -4.93 -11.00 -16.83
C ASP A 176 -4.24 -11.89 -17.88
N HIS A 177 -3.88 -11.36 -19.04
CA HIS A 177 -3.33 -12.15 -20.14
C HIS A 177 -1.83 -11.94 -20.25
N ILE A 178 -1.09 -13.05 -20.36
CA ILE A 178 0.32 -13.03 -20.72
C ILE A 178 0.50 -13.65 -22.10
N LEU A 179 1.25 -12.96 -22.94
CA LEU A 179 1.68 -13.41 -24.25
C LEU A 179 3.16 -13.71 -24.19
N CYS A 180 3.58 -14.88 -24.66
CA CYS A 180 4.98 -15.28 -24.74
C CYS A 180 5.28 -15.93 -26.08
N THR A 181 6.47 -15.68 -26.61
CA THR A 181 7.05 -16.46 -27.73
C THR A 181 8.25 -17.27 -27.23
N PRO A 182 8.50 -18.47 -27.79
CA PRO A 182 9.70 -19.22 -27.45
C PRO A 182 10.95 -18.48 -27.96
N ALA A 183 12.03 -18.53 -27.18
CA ALA A 183 13.31 -17.92 -27.55
C ALA A 183 13.92 -18.58 -28.80
N ASN A 184 13.83 -19.91 -28.87
CA ASN A 184 14.36 -20.69 -29.98
C ASN A 184 13.25 -20.94 -31.00
N GLN A 185 13.38 -20.36 -32.19
CA GLN A 185 12.42 -20.47 -33.30
C GLN A 185 11.01 -19.96 -32.92
N PRO A 186 10.79 -18.63 -32.89
CA PRO A 186 9.50 -18.03 -32.53
C PRO A 186 8.45 -18.28 -33.64
N ARG A 187 7.92 -19.50 -33.74
CA ARG A 187 6.93 -19.92 -34.76
C ARG A 187 5.52 -20.10 -34.21
N HIS A 188 5.34 -19.81 -32.92
CA HIS A 188 4.05 -19.78 -32.28
C HIS A 188 4.07 -18.80 -31.13
N ILE A 189 2.88 -18.41 -30.70
CA ILE A 189 2.64 -17.61 -29.51
C ILE A 189 1.88 -18.48 -28.53
N ASP A 190 2.32 -18.47 -27.28
CA ASP A 190 1.55 -18.98 -26.16
C ASP A 190 0.88 -17.77 -25.48
N LEU A 191 -0.45 -17.72 -25.55
CA LEU A 191 -1.25 -16.76 -24.81
C LEU A 191 -1.88 -17.51 -23.64
N GLN A 192 -1.84 -16.93 -22.45
CA GLN A 192 -2.43 -17.53 -21.26
C GLN A 192 -3.15 -16.49 -20.43
N ASN A 193 -4.37 -16.81 -20.04
CA ASN A 193 -5.07 -16.07 -19.00
C ASN A 193 -4.58 -16.58 -17.63
N LEU A 194 -3.92 -15.70 -16.87
CA LEU A 194 -3.30 -15.99 -15.58
C LEU A 194 -4.31 -16.31 -14.48
N ARG A 195 -5.55 -15.83 -14.63
CA ARG A 195 -6.64 -16.01 -13.65
C ARG A 195 -7.39 -17.32 -13.86
N THR A 196 -7.81 -17.60 -15.09
CA THR A 196 -8.61 -18.79 -15.44
C THR A 196 -7.74 -20.00 -15.80
N GLY A 197 -6.46 -19.78 -16.09
CA GLY A 197 -5.57 -20.81 -16.61
C GLY A 197 -5.84 -21.20 -18.07
N LYS A 198 -6.82 -20.59 -18.74
CA LYS A 198 -7.10 -20.83 -20.17
C LYS A 198 -5.87 -20.47 -21.00
N ARG A 199 -5.52 -21.35 -21.94
CA ARG A 199 -4.33 -21.24 -22.78
C ARG A 199 -4.72 -21.33 -24.24
N TRP A 200 -4.06 -20.51 -25.06
CA TRP A 200 -4.11 -20.57 -26.50
C TRP A 200 -2.70 -20.73 -27.03
N ARG A 201 -2.57 -21.57 -28.06
CA ARG A 201 -1.32 -21.71 -28.80
C ARG A 201 -1.59 -21.38 -30.26
N ILE A 202 -1.10 -20.23 -30.69
CA ILE A 202 -1.34 -19.69 -32.03
C ILE A 202 -0.09 -19.98 -32.85
N ARG A 203 -0.21 -20.82 -33.87
CA ARG A 203 0.93 -21.17 -34.75
C ARG A 203 0.93 -20.24 -35.95
N THR A 204 2.12 -19.86 -36.39
CA THR A 204 2.27 -19.10 -37.63
C THR A 204 1.96 -19.97 -38.85
N GLU A 205 1.38 -19.36 -39.87
CA GLU A 205 1.21 -20.01 -41.16
C GLU A 205 2.57 -20.25 -41.84
N GLY A 206 2.71 -21.37 -42.55
CA GLY A 206 3.89 -21.67 -43.36
C GLY A 206 5.21 -21.77 -42.57
N ARG A 207 5.17 -21.99 -41.25
CA ARG A 207 6.37 -22.01 -40.36
C ARG A 207 7.12 -20.67 -40.33
N ALA A 208 6.47 -19.57 -40.70
CA ALA A 208 7.06 -18.25 -40.66
C ALA A 208 7.52 -17.91 -39.24
N GLN A 209 8.69 -17.29 -39.10
CA GLN A 209 9.16 -16.82 -37.80
C GLN A 209 8.46 -15.50 -37.45
N ILE A 210 8.18 -15.31 -36.16
CA ILE A 210 7.64 -14.09 -35.57
C ILE A 210 8.81 -13.17 -35.28
N VAL A 211 8.68 -11.92 -35.72
CA VAL A 211 9.66 -10.86 -35.48
C VAL A 211 9.26 -10.05 -34.25
N LYS A 212 7.96 -9.75 -34.13
CA LYS A 212 7.40 -9.00 -33.00
C LYS A 212 6.03 -9.52 -32.64
N ALA A 213 5.71 -9.49 -31.36
CA ALA A 213 4.36 -9.68 -30.87
C ALA A 213 3.99 -8.54 -29.91
N VAL A 214 2.69 -8.25 -29.79
CA VAL A 214 2.10 -7.35 -28.80
C VAL A 214 0.74 -7.88 -28.37
N LEU A 215 0.24 -7.38 -27.24
CA LEU A 215 -1.00 -7.85 -26.62
C LEU A 215 -1.86 -6.65 -26.21
N SER A 216 -3.16 -6.73 -26.47
CA SER A 216 -4.20 -5.89 -25.84
C SER A 216 -5.11 -6.76 -24.95
N ASP A 217 -6.14 -6.14 -24.40
CA ASP A 217 -7.19 -6.76 -23.60
C ASP A 217 -8.05 -7.78 -24.39
N GLN A 218 -8.07 -7.69 -25.72
CA GLN A 218 -8.82 -8.60 -26.59
C GLN A 218 -8.04 -9.21 -27.77
N LEU A 219 -6.90 -8.62 -28.18
CA LEU A 219 -6.11 -9.09 -29.32
C LEU A 219 -4.70 -9.54 -28.93
N ALA A 220 -4.28 -10.68 -29.47
CA ALA A 220 -2.87 -11.06 -29.59
C ALA A 220 -2.41 -10.78 -31.02
N VAL A 221 -1.43 -9.89 -31.19
CA VAL A 221 -0.97 -9.45 -32.51
C VAL A 221 0.47 -9.82 -32.71
N TYR A 222 0.81 -10.29 -33.90
CA TYR A 222 2.18 -10.62 -34.26
C TYR A 222 2.50 -10.38 -35.71
N VAL A 223 3.77 -10.07 -35.96
CA VAL A 223 4.29 -9.83 -37.30
C VAL A 223 5.34 -10.87 -37.62
N THR A 224 5.22 -11.45 -38.82
CA THR A 224 6.16 -12.45 -39.34
C THR A 224 7.30 -11.82 -40.12
N TYR A 225 8.37 -12.58 -40.40
CA TYR A 225 9.50 -12.11 -41.24
C TYR A 225 9.10 -11.71 -42.67
N HIS A 226 7.92 -12.15 -43.14
CA HIS A 226 7.35 -11.74 -44.41
C HIS A 226 6.49 -10.47 -44.30
N TYR A 227 6.58 -9.74 -43.18
CA TYR A 227 5.85 -8.50 -42.90
C TYR A 227 4.33 -8.66 -43.02
N VAL A 228 3.81 -9.86 -42.72
CA VAL A 228 2.38 -10.07 -42.54
C VAL A 228 2.07 -9.93 -41.06
N CYS A 229 1.18 -9.00 -40.74
CA CYS A 229 0.64 -8.79 -39.41
C CYS A 229 -0.61 -9.64 -39.24
N TYR A 230 -0.62 -10.47 -38.20
CA TYR A 230 -1.76 -11.29 -37.82
C TYR A 230 -2.27 -10.77 -36.49
N ALA A 231 -3.59 -10.59 -36.40
CA ALA A 231 -4.29 -10.25 -35.19
C ALA A 231 -5.24 -11.40 -34.86
N PHE A 232 -5.11 -11.95 -33.66
CA PHE A 232 -5.95 -13.01 -33.13
C PHE A 232 -6.80 -12.45 -32.00
N ASN A 233 -8.12 -12.43 -32.20
CA ASN A 233 -9.07 -12.09 -31.15
C ASN A 233 -9.33 -13.34 -30.30
N PHE A 234 -8.82 -13.34 -29.06
CA PHE A 234 -8.92 -14.51 -28.18
C PHE A 234 -10.27 -14.62 -27.45
N ILE A 235 -11.14 -13.62 -27.61
CA ILE A 235 -12.54 -13.62 -27.15
C ILE A 235 -13.41 -14.34 -28.19
N THR A 236 -13.36 -13.89 -29.44
CA THR A 236 -14.17 -14.45 -30.55
C THR A 236 -13.53 -15.66 -31.22
N ASN A 237 -12.24 -15.92 -30.96
CA ASN A 237 -11.43 -16.93 -31.62
C ASN A 237 -11.26 -16.70 -33.14
N GLU A 238 -11.40 -15.46 -33.59
CA GLU A 238 -11.18 -15.06 -34.98
C GLU A 238 -9.73 -14.62 -35.21
N THR A 239 -9.22 -14.90 -36.41
CA THR A 239 -7.91 -14.42 -36.86
C THR A 239 -8.07 -13.60 -38.13
N ARG A 240 -7.43 -12.45 -38.18
CA ARG A 240 -7.37 -11.58 -39.36
C ARG A 240 -5.92 -11.21 -39.64
N SER A 241 -5.63 -10.84 -40.87
CA SER A 241 -4.27 -10.48 -41.25
C SER A 241 -4.24 -9.37 -42.29
N PHE A 242 -3.15 -8.62 -42.30
CA PHE A 242 -2.87 -7.60 -43.30
C PHE A 242 -1.37 -7.51 -43.57
N ARG A 243 -0.99 -7.03 -44.76
CA ARG A 243 0.41 -6.89 -45.14
C ARG A 243 0.93 -5.51 -44.79
N LEU A 244 2.11 -5.49 -44.18
CA LEU A 244 2.86 -4.28 -43.89
C LEU A 244 3.93 -4.06 -44.98
N PRO A 245 4.17 -2.81 -45.40
CA PRO A 245 5.35 -2.49 -46.18
C PRO A 245 6.61 -2.82 -45.38
N LYS A 246 7.59 -3.49 -46.01
CA LYS A 246 8.86 -3.89 -45.36
C LYS A 246 9.57 -2.75 -44.64
N ALA A 247 9.52 -1.54 -45.20
CA ALA A 247 10.16 -0.35 -44.63
C ALA A 247 9.39 0.26 -43.43
N MET A 248 8.18 -0.22 -43.14
CA MET A 248 7.28 0.35 -42.12
C MET A 248 7.35 -0.37 -40.77
N PHE A 249 8.32 -1.27 -40.55
CA PHE A 249 8.32 -2.13 -39.38
C PHE A 249 9.50 -1.88 -38.43
N ASP A 250 9.30 -0.95 -37.50
CA ASP A 250 10.16 -0.71 -36.33
C ASP A 250 9.36 -0.90 -35.02
N ARG A 251 8.22 -0.21 -34.89
CA ARG A 251 7.35 -0.32 -33.71
C ARG A 251 6.01 -0.96 -34.07
N LEU A 252 5.49 -1.70 -33.09
CA LEU A 252 4.19 -2.35 -33.11
C LEU A 252 3.58 -2.08 -31.75
N VAL A 253 2.32 -1.63 -31.73
CA VAL A 253 1.54 -1.37 -30.52
C VAL A 253 0.11 -1.83 -30.81
N CYS A 254 -0.56 -2.35 -29.79
CA CYS A 254 -1.96 -2.74 -29.88
C CYS A 254 -2.70 -2.17 -28.68
N ARG A 255 -3.91 -1.65 -28.92
CA ARG A 255 -4.83 -1.21 -27.87
C ARG A 255 -6.24 -1.50 -28.35
N ASP A 256 -7.03 -2.16 -27.52
CA ASP A 256 -8.39 -2.55 -27.83
C ASP A 256 -8.42 -3.34 -29.16
N SER A 257 -9.15 -2.88 -30.17
CA SER A 257 -9.23 -3.45 -31.54
C SER A 257 -8.16 -2.90 -32.50
N LEU A 258 -7.39 -1.91 -32.08
CA LEU A 258 -6.57 -1.08 -32.96
C LEU A 258 -5.09 -1.50 -32.90
N VAL A 259 -4.54 -1.80 -34.06
CA VAL A 259 -3.13 -2.16 -34.24
C VAL A 259 -2.41 -1.01 -34.92
N ALA A 260 -1.39 -0.46 -34.26
CA ALA A 260 -0.54 0.56 -34.82
C ALA A 260 0.85 -0.01 -35.13
N CYS A 261 1.33 0.23 -36.36
CA CYS A 261 2.67 -0.11 -36.81
C CYS A 261 3.38 1.17 -37.26
N SER A 262 4.66 1.32 -36.96
CA SER A 262 5.42 2.45 -37.45
C SER A 262 6.83 2.07 -37.91
N GLY A 263 7.35 2.84 -38.86
CA GLY A 263 8.71 2.70 -39.36
C GLY A 263 9.14 3.89 -40.19
N VAL A 264 10.39 3.88 -40.64
CA VAL A 264 10.96 4.98 -41.43
C VAL A 264 11.08 4.55 -42.89
N VAL A 265 10.41 5.29 -43.77
CA VAL A 265 10.42 5.06 -45.22
C VAL A 265 10.92 6.33 -45.89
N GLN A 266 12.01 6.24 -46.65
CA GLN A 266 12.60 7.40 -47.34
C GLN A 266 12.88 8.61 -46.42
N GLY A 267 13.31 8.37 -45.18
CA GLY A 267 13.61 9.41 -44.20
C GLY A 267 12.39 10.07 -43.54
N LYS A 268 11.17 9.63 -43.85
CA LYS A 268 9.94 10.07 -43.18
C LYS A 268 9.44 9.00 -42.22
N PHE A 269 8.80 9.42 -41.14
CA PHE A 269 8.20 8.50 -40.18
C PHE A 269 6.78 8.18 -40.62
N HIS A 270 6.50 6.91 -40.85
CA HIS A 270 5.18 6.44 -41.28
C HIS A 270 4.52 5.68 -40.13
N ILE A 271 3.24 5.97 -39.88
CA ILE A 271 2.40 5.27 -38.92
C ILE A 271 1.21 4.69 -39.68
N SER A 272 1.01 3.38 -39.62
CA SER A 272 -0.21 2.71 -40.07
C SER A 272 -1.01 2.30 -38.86
N MET A 273 -2.30 2.62 -38.86
CA MET A 273 -3.27 2.20 -37.88
C MET A 273 -4.28 1.32 -38.58
N TRP A 274 -4.39 0.08 -38.17
CA TRP A 274 -5.31 -0.92 -38.70
C TRP A 274 -6.29 -1.32 -37.60
N ASP A 275 -7.57 -1.23 -37.90
CA ASP A 275 -8.63 -1.61 -36.96
C ASP A 275 -9.12 -3.04 -37.25
N PHE A 276 -9.15 -3.89 -36.22
CA PHE A 276 -9.48 -5.30 -36.37
C PHE A 276 -10.90 -5.53 -36.87
N ASP A 277 -11.86 -4.76 -36.36
CA ASP A 277 -13.28 -4.98 -36.57
C ASP A 277 -13.70 -4.54 -37.98
N THR A 278 -13.28 -3.33 -38.37
CA THR A 278 -13.56 -2.72 -39.68
C THR A 278 -12.62 -3.18 -40.79
N GLN A 279 -11.43 -3.68 -40.43
CA GLN A 279 -10.33 -4.01 -41.35
C GLN A 279 -9.81 -2.80 -42.14
N GLU A 280 -10.17 -1.58 -41.74
CA GLU A 280 -9.70 -0.36 -42.39
C GLU A 280 -8.28 -0.01 -41.94
N THR A 281 -7.50 0.57 -42.87
CA THR A 281 -6.14 1.04 -42.60
C THR A 281 -6.05 2.55 -42.82
N LYS A 282 -5.58 3.27 -41.80
CA LYS A 282 -5.27 4.71 -41.88
C LYS A 282 -3.77 4.90 -41.78
N THR A 283 -3.18 5.60 -42.73
CA THR A 283 -1.74 5.87 -42.74
C THR A 283 -1.48 7.36 -42.56
N PHE A 284 -0.56 7.68 -41.67
CA PHE A 284 -0.07 9.03 -41.42
C PHE A 284 1.41 9.10 -41.76
N VAL A 285 1.84 10.22 -42.33
CA VAL A 285 3.24 10.50 -42.61
C VAL A 285 3.63 11.72 -41.80
N LEU A 286 4.58 11.53 -40.90
CA LEU A 286 5.21 12.61 -40.16
C LEU A 286 6.52 12.95 -40.86
N ASN A 287 6.68 14.22 -41.23
CA ASN A 287 7.97 14.70 -41.69
C ASN A 287 8.94 14.61 -40.51
N SER A 288 10.11 14.02 -40.73
CA SER A 288 11.19 14.05 -39.76
C SER A 288 11.48 15.51 -39.44
N VAL A 289 11.19 15.93 -38.21
CA VAL A 289 11.73 17.19 -37.71
C VAL A 289 13.23 16.97 -37.60
N GLU A 290 14.01 17.55 -38.51
CA GLU A 290 15.46 17.64 -38.35
C GLU A 290 15.74 18.28 -36.99
N GLY A 291 16.11 17.48 -35.99
CA GLY A 291 16.29 17.99 -34.64
C GLY A 291 16.54 16.90 -33.60
N HIS A 292 17.82 16.57 -33.39
CA HIS A 292 18.47 16.24 -32.11
C HIS A 292 17.92 15.21 -31.09
N TRP A 293 16.77 14.56 -31.25
CA TRP A 293 16.23 13.66 -30.20
C TRP A 293 16.83 12.24 -30.16
N ALA A 294 17.77 11.89 -31.04
CA ALA A 294 18.26 10.51 -31.19
C ALA A 294 19.26 10.02 -30.11
N ARG A 295 19.35 10.64 -28.92
CA ARG A 295 20.35 10.26 -27.91
C ARG A 295 19.85 9.88 -26.52
N THR A 296 18.56 9.71 -26.30
CA THR A 296 18.10 9.28 -24.98
C THR A 296 17.01 8.24 -25.13
N LEU A 297 17.35 6.99 -24.79
CA LEU A 297 16.56 5.77 -24.60
C LEU A 297 17.20 4.59 -25.35
N GLN A 298 18.41 4.23 -24.91
CA GLN A 298 18.89 2.85 -24.90
C GLN A 298 18.61 2.27 -23.51
#